data_AF-A0A8S2NXX3-F1
#
_entry.id   AF-A0A8S2NXX3-F1
#
_cell.length_a   1.000
_cell.length_b   1.000
_cell.length_c   1.000
_cell.angle_alpha   90.00
_cell.angle_beta   90.00
_cell.angle_gamma   90.00
#
_symmetry.space_group_name_H-M   'P 1'
#
loop_
_entity.id
_entity.type
_entity.pdbx_description
1 polymer ?
#
loop_
_entity_poly.entity_id
_entity_poly.type
_entity_poly.pdbx_seq_one_letter_code
_entity_poly.pdbx_strand_id
1 'polypeptide(L)'
;MNQFFNIAIDARSQKRFHIDVKVRSNNAKLLPLGSKLYARLESSDRKLMKKTKLKLKELPVQFRIEYSTNEVYERVILIAEVRNKNKQVILLNETEIIWTRKQSSKSVKINLSKPNSGESTLQDQHPLSALIIVDVQNDFIHGTLAMKDCPAKQDGEAVVPIINHLLKTVPFDVVAYTQDWHPKDHISFYENLHLRQHLISSKSKVNATTANLYDTVRFKTPIGEQVLWPTHCIQNTSGAQLHEALIVAHNSVFILKGDNSNIDSYSAFWSNQRKSRTNLDKKLKERNIRNVYIAGLALDFCVASTASHSLELNYRTFIIEDACRGVDESVMKIKVEELKKDGCEFVQADMVESLVRGFMPND
;
A
#
# COMPACT_ATOMS: atom_id res chain seq x y z
N MET A 1 -3.82 10.71 2.48
CA MET A 1 -4.55 11.81 1.82
C MET A 1 -3.59 12.56 0.90
N ASN A 2 -3.81 12.56 -0.42
CA ASN A 2 -2.96 13.25 -1.40
C ASN A 2 -3.49 14.68 -1.63
N GLN A 3 -2.63 15.70 -1.55
CA GLN A 3 -2.98 17.05 -2.00
C GLN A 3 -2.37 17.29 -3.37
N PHE A 4 -3.25 17.62 -4.31
CA PHE A 4 -2.90 18.02 -5.66
C PHE A 4 -2.85 19.54 -5.70
N PHE A 5 -1.69 20.10 -6.05
CA PHE A 5 -1.57 21.52 -6.32
C PHE A 5 -1.34 21.69 -7.82
N ASN A 6 -2.36 22.20 -8.51
CA ASN A 6 -2.21 22.63 -9.90
C ASN A 6 -1.48 23.96 -9.90
N ILE A 7 -0.22 23.97 -10.34
CA ILE A 7 0.56 25.21 -10.43
C ILE A 7 0.70 25.57 -11.90
N ALA A 8 -0.18 26.47 -12.36
CA ALA A 8 -0.07 27.06 -13.69
C ALA A 8 1.11 28.03 -13.71
N ILE A 9 2.11 27.76 -14.56
CA ILE A 9 3.21 28.70 -14.77
C ILE A 9 2.90 29.53 -16.01
N ASP A 10 2.61 30.81 -15.81
CA ASP A 10 2.48 31.78 -16.90
C ASP A 10 3.86 32.14 -17.44
N ALA A 11 4.31 31.38 -18.44
CA ALA A 11 5.39 31.81 -19.32
C ALA A 11 4.77 32.62 -20.45
N ARG A 12 5.13 33.91 -20.57
CA ARG A 12 4.69 34.86 -21.62
C ARG A 12 5.12 34.49 -23.06
N SER A 13 5.01 33.24 -23.44
CA SER A 13 5.04 32.78 -24.83
C SER A 13 4.18 31.53 -24.92
N GLN A 14 3.08 31.62 -25.66
CA GLN A 14 1.99 30.64 -25.79
C GLN A 14 2.42 29.20 -26.17
N LYS A 15 2.99 28.44 -25.24
CA LYS A 15 2.98 26.97 -25.25
C LYS A 15 2.75 26.49 -23.81
N ARG A 16 1.49 26.17 -23.52
CA ARG A 16 1.02 25.72 -22.20
C ARG A 16 1.65 24.38 -21.85
N PHE A 17 2.53 24.35 -20.84
CA PHE A 17 2.90 23.13 -20.13
C PHE A 17 2.20 23.18 -18.77
N HIS A 18 1.60 22.07 -18.35
CA HIS A 18 1.04 21.95 -17.00
C HIS A 18 2.06 21.18 -16.17
N ILE A 19 2.49 21.78 -15.06
CA ILE A 19 3.29 21.10 -14.05
C ILE A 19 2.35 20.84 -12.88
N ASP A 20 2.06 19.56 -12.67
CA ASP A 20 1.24 19.11 -11.56
C ASP A 20 2.19 18.65 -10.45
N VAL A 21 2.05 19.24 -9.27
CA VAL A 21 2.86 18.85 -8.12
C VAL A 21 1.98 18.07 -7.18
N LYS A 22 2.36 16.81 -6.95
CA LYS A 22 1.69 15.93 -6.00
C LYS A 22 2.51 15.90 -4.72
N VAL A 23 1.87 16.22 -3.62
CA VAL A 23 2.47 16.09 -2.29
C VAL A 23 1.90 14.85 -1.62
N ARG A 24 2.78 13.92 -1.23
CA ARG A 24 2.42 12.75 -0.45
C ARG A 24 3.03 12.85 0.95
N SER A 25 2.19 12.67 1.97
CA SER A 25 2.60 12.64 3.38
C SER A 25 2.00 11.40 4.04
N ASN A 26 2.77 10.72 4.91
CA ASN A 26 2.33 9.50 5.59
C ASN A 26 1.67 9.77 6.96
N ASN A 27 1.57 11.03 7.39
CA ASN A 27 0.67 11.41 8.47
C ASN A 27 -0.67 11.85 7.86
N ALA A 28 -1.78 11.31 8.38
CA ALA A 28 -3.14 11.61 7.92
C ALA A 28 -3.47 13.12 7.89
N LYS A 29 -2.72 13.92 8.66
CA LYS A 29 -2.62 15.37 8.46
C LYS A 29 -1.64 15.66 7.31
N LEU A 30 -2.20 15.82 6.13
CA LEU A 30 -1.58 16.59 5.04
C LEU A 30 -1.06 17.92 5.56
N LEU A 31 -0.10 18.50 4.83
CA LEU A 31 0.46 19.82 5.06
C LEU A 31 -0.52 20.74 5.84
N PRO A 32 -0.07 21.39 6.92
CA PRO A 32 -0.93 22.12 7.85
C PRO A 32 -2.00 22.97 7.16
N LEU A 33 -3.18 23.13 7.78
CA LEU A 33 -4.20 24.05 7.29
C LEU A 33 -3.58 25.43 7.00
N GLY A 34 -3.65 25.87 5.73
CA GLY A 34 -3.05 27.14 5.28
C GLY A 34 -1.64 27.04 4.66
N SER A 35 -1.08 25.84 4.52
CA SER A 35 0.17 25.63 3.77
C SER A 35 0.03 26.04 2.31
N LYS A 36 1.05 26.69 1.77
CA LYS A 36 1.09 27.15 0.37
C LYS A 36 2.29 26.52 -0.32
N LEU A 37 2.01 25.69 -1.32
CA LEU A 37 3.04 25.13 -2.18
C LEU A 37 3.31 26.10 -3.34
N TYR A 38 4.55 26.53 -3.47
CA TYR A 38 4.99 27.37 -4.58
C TYR A 38 5.98 26.60 -5.45
N ALA A 39 5.69 26.48 -6.74
CA ALA A 39 6.65 25.98 -7.72
C ALA A 39 7.15 27.14 -8.56
N ARG A 40 8.47 27.27 -8.68
CA ARG A 40 9.11 28.25 -9.55
C ARG A 40 10.06 27.54 -10.51
N LEU A 41 9.83 27.73 -11.80
CA LEU A 41 10.82 27.39 -12.83
C LEU A 41 12.01 28.36 -12.68
N GLU A 42 13.20 27.81 -12.42
CA GLU A 42 14.43 28.59 -12.33
C GLU A 42 15.39 28.15 -13.43
N SER A 43 15.62 29.02 -14.42
CA SER A 43 16.70 28.85 -15.40
C SER A 43 17.79 29.89 -15.12
N SER A 44 19.04 29.45 -15.06
CA SER A 44 20.22 30.33 -15.02
C SER A 44 20.41 31.12 -16.32
N ASP A 45 19.77 30.70 -17.41
CA ASP A 45 19.85 31.35 -18.72
C ASP A 45 18.54 32.08 -19.08
N ARG A 46 18.53 33.41 -18.89
CA ARG A 46 17.41 34.31 -19.27
C ARG A 46 17.14 34.32 -20.78
N LYS A 47 18.09 33.95 -21.64
CA LYS A 47 17.88 33.85 -23.10
C LYS A 47 17.18 32.55 -23.49
N LEU A 48 17.39 31.47 -22.73
CA LEU A 48 16.72 30.18 -22.92
C LEU A 48 15.20 30.28 -22.71
N MET A 49 14.76 31.11 -21.75
CA MET A 49 13.34 31.39 -21.46
C MET A 49 12.63 32.21 -22.56
N LYS A 50 13.37 32.91 -23.44
CA LYS A 50 12.82 33.74 -24.51
C LYS A 50 12.72 33.02 -25.87
N LYS A 51 13.36 31.87 -26.06
CA LYS A 51 13.29 31.11 -27.31
C LYS A 51 12.09 30.14 -27.29
N THR A 52 11.16 30.30 -28.24
CA THR A 52 9.91 29.52 -28.47
C THR A 52 10.09 28.02 -28.79
N LYS A 53 11.32 27.51 -28.66
CA LYS A 53 11.73 26.10 -28.76
C LYS A 53 12.59 25.72 -27.55
N LEU A 54 12.03 25.84 -26.34
CA LEU A 54 12.61 25.23 -25.15
C LEU A 54 12.77 23.73 -25.41
N LYS A 55 14.01 23.26 -25.58
CA LYS A 55 14.32 21.84 -25.38
C LYS A 55 14.21 21.65 -23.87
N LEU A 56 13.13 21.02 -23.40
CA LEU A 56 12.85 20.60 -22.01
C LEU A 56 13.94 19.71 -21.37
N LYS A 57 15.14 19.64 -21.95
CA LYS A 57 16.18 18.68 -21.59
C LYS A 57 16.69 18.87 -20.16
N GLU A 58 16.71 20.09 -19.63
CA GLU A 58 17.42 20.40 -18.37
C GLU A 58 16.85 21.65 -17.69
N LEU A 59 15.56 21.65 -17.30
CA LEU A 59 15.02 22.81 -16.55
C LEU A 59 15.09 22.50 -15.05
N PRO A 60 15.89 23.25 -14.27
CA PRO A 60 15.77 23.22 -12.82
C PRO A 60 14.39 23.77 -12.43
N VAL A 61 13.60 23.00 -11.69
CA VAL A 61 12.41 23.53 -11.03
C VAL A 61 12.71 23.62 -9.54
N GLN A 62 12.69 24.84 -9.02
CA GLN A 62 12.79 25.05 -7.60
C GLN A 62 11.39 25.05 -7.01
N PHE A 63 11.11 24.06 -6.17
CA PHE A 63 9.90 24.03 -5.38
C PHE A 63 10.22 24.68 -4.04
N ARG A 64 9.42 25.68 -3.66
CA ARG A 64 9.45 26.27 -2.33
C ARG A 64 8.16 25.88 -1.63
N ILE A 65 8.28 25.05 -0.58
CA ILE A 65 7.15 24.79 0.30
C ILE A 65 7.21 25.82 1.42
N GLU A 66 6.16 26.63 1.53
CA GLU A 66 5.93 27.49 2.68
C GLU A 66 4.74 26.96 3.47
N TYR A 67 4.90 26.89 4.79
CA TYR A 67 3.91 26.29 5.67
C TYR A 67 4.01 26.97 7.04
N SER A 68 2.88 27.16 7.71
CA SER A 68 2.84 27.74 9.05
C SER A 68 2.24 26.70 9.98
N THR A 69 3.03 26.17 10.90
CA THR A 69 2.60 25.07 11.76
C THR A 69 3.42 24.94 13.02
N ASN A 70 2.72 24.62 14.10
CA ASN A 70 3.30 24.22 15.39
C ASN A 70 3.49 22.70 15.51
N GLU A 71 3.06 21.92 14.51
CA GLU A 71 3.20 20.46 14.44
C GLU A 71 4.42 20.04 13.60
N VAL A 72 5.10 18.99 14.07
CA VAL A 72 6.33 18.44 13.50
C VAL A 72 5.99 17.25 12.61
N TYR A 73 6.36 17.29 11.34
CA TYR A 73 6.25 16.16 10.42
C TYR A 73 7.65 15.59 10.16
N GLU A 74 7.83 14.28 10.25
CA GLU A 74 9.17 13.68 10.16
C GLU A 74 9.62 13.39 8.71
N ARG A 75 8.69 13.09 7.78
CA ARG A 75 9.00 12.80 6.36
C ARG A 75 7.87 13.22 5.42
N VAL A 76 8.21 13.97 4.37
CA VAL A 76 7.30 14.38 3.28
C VAL A 76 7.93 14.00 1.95
N ILE A 77 7.18 13.36 1.06
CA ILE A 77 7.65 13.03 -0.30
C ILE A 77 7.01 14.03 -1.27
N LEU A 78 7.86 14.73 -2.02
CA LEU A 78 7.42 15.56 -3.14
C LEU A 78 7.55 14.80 -4.45
N ILE A 79 6.48 14.79 -5.22
CA ILE A 79 6.45 14.23 -6.56
C ILE A 79 6.16 15.40 -7.52
N ALA A 80 7.11 15.68 -8.40
CA ALA A 80 6.99 16.70 -9.43
C ALA A 80 6.72 16.02 -10.77
N GLU A 81 5.52 16.22 -11.32
CA GLU A 81 5.13 15.70 -12.63
C GLU A 81 4.95 16.85 -13.63
N VAL A 82 5.57 16.76 -14.80
CA VAL A 82 5.25 17.65 -15.93
C VAL A 82 4.43 16.87 -16.93
N ARG A 83 3.27 17.41 -17.31
CA ARG A 83 2.39 16.80 -18.31
C ARG A 83 2.35 17.62 -19.59
N ASN A 84 2.25 16.92 -20.73
CA ASN A 84 2.01 17.55 -22.02
C ASN A 84 0.53 17.95 -22.18
N LYS A 85 0.18 18.55 -23.33
CA LYS A 85 -1.19 18.98 -23.65
C LYS A 85 -2.23 17.84 -23.68
N ASN A 86 -1.79 16.59 -23.79
CA ASN A 86 -2.61 15.38 -23.76
C ASN A 86 -2.61 14.74 -22.35
N LYS A 87 -2.18 15.45 -21.31
CA LYS A 87 -2.04 14.96 -19.92
C LYS A 87 -1.01 13.83 -19.72
N GLN A 88 -0.23 13.45 -20.72
CA GLN A 88 0.84 12.46 -20.58
C GLN A 88 2.03 13.05 -19.81
N VAL A 89 2.58 12.30 -18.85
CA VAL A 89 3.76 12.70 -18.09
C VAL A 89 4.98 12.70 -19.01
N ILE A 90 5.69 13.82 -19.09
CA ILE A 90 6.89 14.01 -19.91
C ILE A 90 8.17 14.20 -19.09
N LEU A 91 8.05 14.57 -17.81
CA LEU A 91 9.15 14.63 -16.83
C LEU A 91 8.58 14.25 -15.47
N LEU A 92 9.28 13.40 -14.71
CA LEU A 92 8.93 13.00 -13.35
C LEU A 92 10.19 13.04 -12.50
N ASN A 93 10.09 13.58 -11.30
CA ASN A 93 11.14 13.44 -10.30
C ASN A 93 10.51 13.39 -8.90
N GLU A 94 11.07 12.55 -8.04
CA GLU A 94 10.65 12.39 -6.66
C GLU A 94 11.79 12.83 -5.74
N THR A 95 11.47 13.68 -4.76
CA THR A 95 12.44 14.05 -3.73
C THR A 95 11.84 13.87 -2.36
N GLU A 96 12.54 13.13 -1.53
CA GLU A 96 12.24 13.01 -0.11
C GLU A 96 12.70 14.28 0.61
N ILE A 97 11.80 14.83 1.43
CA ILE A 97 12.09 15.96 2.31
C ILE A 97 11.91 15.52 3.75
N ILE A 98 13.02 15.42 4.46
CA ILE A 98 13.04 15.26 5.91
C ILE A 98 12.95 16.66 6.54
N TRP A 99 11.99 16.87 7.42
CA TRP A 99 11.80 18.14 8.12
C TRP A 99 12.35 18.06 9.53
N THR A 100 13.02 19.12 9.97
CA THR A 100 13.57 19.24 11.33
C THR A 100 12.89 20.41 12.04
N ARG A 101 12.64 20.27 13.35
CA ARG A 101 11.85 21.15 14.25
C ARG A 101 12.06 22.69 14.19
N LYS A 102 13.00 23.22 13.42
CA LYS A 102 13.41 24.64 13.46
C LYS A 102 13.13 25.45 12.18
N GLN A 103 12.37 24.93 11.21
CA GLN A 103 12.19 25.61 9.92
C GLN A 103 10.72 25.98 9.67
N SER A 104 10.44 27.24 9.31
CA SER A 104 9.11 27.73 8.88
C SER A 104 8.91 27.69 7.36
N SER A 105 9.95 27.36 6.60
CA SER A 105 9.87 27.10 5.16
C SER A 105 11.08 26.28 4.71
N LYS A 106 10.92 25.52 3.63
CA LYS A 106 12.01 24.75 3.02
C LYS A 106 11.91 24.82 1.50
N SER A 107 13.00 25.26 0.88
CA SER A 107 13.14 25.23 -0.57
C SER A 107 13.89 23.97 -0.98
N VAL A 108 13.35 23.24 -1.95
CA VAL A 108 13.96 22.05 -2.52
C VAL A 108 14.05 22.23 -4.01
N LYS A 109 15.28 22.10 -4.52
CA LYS A 109 15.55 22.18 -5.95
C LYS A 109 15.39 20.78 -6.53
N ILE A 110 14.45 20.63 -7.44
CA ILE A 110 14.22 19.38 -8.17
C ILE A 110 14.66 19.63 -9.61
N ASN A 111 15.73 18.97 -10.03
CA ASN A 111 16.18 19.07 -11.41
C ASN A 111 15.27 18.20 -12.27
N LEU A 112 14.54 18.82 -13.20
CA LEU A 112 13.80 18.08 -14.21
C LEU A 112 14.72 17.86 -15.41
N SER A 113 15.23 16.65 -15.56
CA SER A 113 16.00 16.23 -16.73
C SER A 113 15.12 15.40 -17.66
N LYS A 114 15.34 15.54 -18.98
CA LYS A 114 14.87 14.49 -19.91
C LYS A 114 15.54 13.17 -19.52
N PRO A 115 14.87 12.02 -19.68
CA PRO A 115 15.56 10.74 -19.70
C PRO A 115 16.73 10.85 -20.70
N ASN A 116 17.96 10.65 -20.25
CA ASN A 116 19.15 10.78 -21.10
C ASN A 116 19.11 9.72 -22.20
N SER A 117 19.37 10.15 -23.44
CA SER A 117 19.35 9.30 -24.64
C SER A 117 20.72 8.68 -24.95
N GLY A 118 21.49 8.25 -23.94
CA GLY A 118 22.84 7.74 -24.20
C GLY A 118 23.70 7.25 -23.03
N GLU A 119 23.30 7.49 -21.78
CA GLU A 119 23.88 6.84 -20.60
C GLU A 119 22.70 6.48 -19.70
N SER A 120 22.50 5.18 -19.47
CA SER A 120 21.42 4.54 -18.68
C SER A 120 20.14 5.38 -18.59
N THR A 121 19.27 5.14 -19.56
CA THR A 121 17.91 5.66 -19.54
C THR A 121 17.28 5.46 -18.17
N LEU A 122 16.57 6.44 -17.60
CA LEU A 122 15.64 6.23 -16.46
C LEU A 122 14.48 5.26 -16.78
N GLN A 123 14.56 4.57 -17.93
CA GLN A 123 13.87 3.31 -18.22
C GLN A 123 14.50 2.12 -17.45
N ASP A 124 15.69 2.29 -16.87
CA ASP A 124 16.42 1.32 -16.05
C ASP A 124 16.17 1.45 -14.54
N GLN A 125 15.37 2.43 -14.09
CA GLN A 125 14.96 2.53 -12.67
C GLN A 125 13.46 2.78 -12.56
N HIS A 126 12.68 1.80 -13.01
CA HIS A 126 11.36 1.59 -12.44
C HIS A 126 11.53 1.35 -10.93
N PRO A 127 10.72 1.97 -10.04
CA PRO A 127 10.82 1.68 -8.63
C PRO A 127 10.56 0.19 -8.43
N LEU A 128 11.55 -0.50 -7.87
CA LEU A 128 11.50 -1.96 -7.72
C LEU A 128 10.22 -2.37 -7.01
N SER A 129 9.61 -3.40 -7.56
CA SER A 129 8.23 -3.79 -7.28
C SER A 129 8.18 -5.16 -6.61
N ALA A 130 7.28 -5.29 -5.64
CA ALA A 130 6.95 -6.57 -5.05
C ALA A 130 5.48 -6.91 -5.28
N LEU A 131 5.20 -8.18 -5.57
CA LEU A 131 3.87 -8.76 -5.43
C LEU A 131 3.78 -9.43 -4.05
N ILE A 132 2.80 -9.04 -3.24
CA ILE A 132 2.48 -9.64 -1.94
C ILE A 132 1.16 -10.40 -2.11
N ILE A 133 1.25 -11.73 -2.06
CA ILE A 133 0.13 -12.66 -2.18
C ILE A 133 -0.28 -13.04 -0.77
N VAL A 134 -1.45 -12.55 -0.37
CA VAL A 134 -1.95 -12.66 1.00
C VAL A 134 -2.85 -13.88 1.12
N ASP A 135 -2.43 -14.84 1.94
CA ASP A 135 -3.26 -15.91 2.51
C ASP A 135 -4.14 -16.67 1.49
N VAL A 136 -3.59 -17.00 0.33
CA VAL A 136 -4.25 -17.87 -0.66
C VAL A 136 -4.09 -19.32 -0.20
N GLN A 137 -4.73 -19.66 0.92
CA GLN A 137 -4.65 -20.94 1.62
C GLN A 137 -5.94 -21.73 1.52
N ASN A 138 -5.83 -23.04 1.75
CA ASN A 138 -6.94 -23.98 1.64
C ASN A 138 -8.14 -23.61 2.53
N ASP A 139 -7.91 -23.21 3.78
CA ASP A 139 -9.01 -22.86 4.69
C ASP A 139 -9.81 -21.64 4.25
N PHE A 140 -9.21 -20.71 3.50
CA PHE A 140 -9.91 -19.55 2.96
C PHE A 140 -10.59 -19.80 1.61
N ILE A 141 -10.30 -20.91 0.95
CA ILE A 141 -10.86 -21.25 -0.37
C ILE A 141 -11.92 -22.35 -0.26
N HIS A 142 -11.59 -23.47 0.39
CA HIS A 142 -12.44 -24.65 0.45
C HIS A 142 -12.47 -25.33 1.84
N GLY A 143 -11.87 -24.72 2.87
CA GLY A 143 -11.89 -25.23 4.24
C GLY A 143 -12.82 -24.47 5.16
N THR A 144 -12.44 -24.33 6.44
CA THR A 144 -13.36 -23.91 7.52
C THR A 144 -13.77 -22.45 7.48
N LEU A 145 -13.00 -21.59 6.80
CA LEU A 145 -13.25 -20.16 6.64
C LEU A 145 -13.29 -19.79 5.15
N ALA A 146 -13.88 -20.67 4.33
CA ALA A 146 -13.97 -20.46 2.89
C ALA A 146 -14.78 -19.20 2.56
N MET A 147 -14.29 -18.36 1.66
CA MET A 147 -14.94 -17.08 1.29
C MET A 147 -16.39 -17.24 0.82
N LYS A 148 -16.74 -18.40 0.22
CA LYS A 148 -18.09 -18.72 -0.23
C LYS A 148 -19.09 -18.91 0.92
N ASP A 149 -18.58 -19.27 2.10
CA ASP A 149 -19.35 -19.52 3.32
C ASP A 149 -19.36 -18.27 4.24
N CYS A 150 -18.59 -17.23 3.89
CA CYS A 150 -18.62 -15.93 4.53
C CYS A 150 -19.83 -15.07 4.06
N PRO A 151 -20.18 -13.98 4.78
CA PRO A 151 -21.33 -13.13 4.43
C PRO A 151 -21.40 -12.63 2.98
N ALA A 152 -20.26 -12.27 2.38
CA ALA A 152 -20.19 -11.79 1.00
C ALA A 152 -20.32 -12.91 -0.05
N LYS A 153 -20.18 -14.18 0.36
CA LYS A 153 -20.31 -15.38 -0.49
C LYS A 153 -19.47 -15.33 -1.76
N GLN A 154 -18.27 -14.78 -1.65
CA GLN A 154 -17.38 -14.61 -2.79
C GLN A 154 -16.61 -15.90 -3.09
N ASP A 155 -16.28 -16.12 -4.36
CA ASP A 155 -15.43 -17.25 -4.76
C ASP A 155 -13.95 -16.93 -4.50
N GLY A 156 -13.40 -17.49 -3.42
CA GLY A 156 -12.00 -17.34 -3.05
C GLY A 156 -11.03 -17.99 -4.04
N GLU A 157 -11.42 -19.05 -4.74
CA GLU A 157 -10.55 -19.74 -5.72
C GLU A 157 -10.29 -18.86 -6.95
N ALA A 158 -11.24 -18.00 -7.31
CA ALA A 158 -11.17 -17.14 -8.48
C ALA A 158 -9.95 -16.18 -8.51
N VAL A 159 -9.29 -15.94 -7.37
CA VAL A 159 -8.05 -15.14 -7.33
C VAL A 159 -6.85 -15.89 -7.90
N VAL A 160 -6.84 -17.23 -7.81
CA VAL A 160 -5.71 -18.09 -8.18
C VAL A 160 -5.31 -17.94 -9.66
N PRO A 161 -6.22 -18.06 -10.65
CA PRO A 161 -5.83 -17.91 -12.05
C PRO A 161 -5.29 -16.52 -12.39
N ILE A 162 -5.81 -15.46 -11.74
CA ILE A 162 -5.38 -14.08 -11.95
C ILE A 162 -3.97 -13.88 -11.39
N ILE A 163 -3.73 -14.31 -10.13
CA ILE A 163 -2.41 -14.23 -9.49
C ILE A 163 -1.39 -15.07 -10.28
N ASN A 164 -1.75 -16.27 -10.71
CA ASN A 164 -0.90 -17.11 -11.54
C ASN A 164 -0.55 -16.48 -12.89
N HIS A 165 -1.49 -15.73 -13.49
CA HIS A 165 -1.23 -14.98 -14.71
C HIS A 165 -0.21 -13.87 -14.45
N LEU A 166 -0.42 -13.07 -13.40
CA LEU A 166 0.49 -11.99 -13.00
C LEU A 166 1.91 -12.51 -12.72
N LEU A 167 2.04 -13.64 -12.03
CA LEU A 167 3.34 -14.28 -11.76
C LEU A 167 4.08 -14.71 -13.03
N LYS A 168 3.37 -14.97 -14.13
CA LYS A 168 3.95 -15.38 -15.41
C LYS A 168 4.27 -14.20 -16.32
N THR A 169 3.46 -13.14 -16.29
CA THR A 169 3.52 -12.05 -17.27
C THR A 169 4.20 -10.79 -16.73
N VAL A 170 4.15 -10.57 -15.42
CA VAL A 170 4.67 -9.35 -14.80
C VAL A 170 6.04 -9.61 -14.15
N PRO A 171 7.07 -8.82 -14.50
CA PRO A 171 8.41 -9.01 -13.97
C PRO A 171 8.57 -8.35 -12.58
N PHE A 172 7.95 -8.92 -11.55
CA PHE A 172 8.16 -8.45 -10.17
C PHE A 172 9.58 -8.76 -9.68
N ASP A 173 10.21 -7.81 -8.99
CA ASP A 173 11.54 -7.99 -8.41
C ASP A 173 11.49 -8.87 -7.15
N VAL A 174 10.36 -8.87 -6.45
CA VAL A 174 10.08 -9.73 -5.30
C VAL A 174 8.67 -10.29 -5.38
N VAL A 175 8.54 -11.58 -5.09
CA VAL A 175 7.25 -12.19 -4.77
C VAL A 175 7.28 -12.62 -3.32
N ALA A 176 6.28 -12.18 -2.54
CA ALA A 176 6.09 -12.59 -1.16
C ALA A 176 4.75 -13.32 -1.01
N TYR A 177 4.75 -14.43 -0.27
CA TYR A 177 3.56 -15.16 0.12
C TYR A 177 3.39 -15.02 1.63
N THR A 178 2.17 -14.75 2.07
CA THR A 178 1.81 -14.83 3.49
C THR A 178 0.96 -16.04 3.76
N GLN A 179 1.06 -16.57 4.97
CA GLN A 179 0.20 -17.63 5.47
C GLN A 179 -0.20 -17.29 6.91
N ASP A 180 -1.50 -17.30 7.18
CA ASP A 180 -1.97 -17.48 8.55
C ASP A 180 -1.51 -18.83 9.07
N TRP A 181 -1.03 -18.83 10.31
CA TRP A 181 -0.27 -19.94 10.88
C TRP A 181 -0.54 -20.08 12.38
N HIS A 182 -1.78 -20.40 12.73
CA HIS A 182 -2.30 -20.30 14.08
C HIS A 182 -2.06 -21.54 14.94
N PRO A 183 -1.60 -21.41 16.19
CA PRO A 183 -1.62 -22.53 17.13
C PRO A 183 -3.06 -22.99 17.40
N LYS A 184 -3.25 -24.25 17.78
CA LYS A 184 -4.59 -24.83 18.00
C LYS A 184 -5.42 -24.07 19.03
N ASP A 185 -4.76 -23.47 20.02
CA ASP A 185 -5.38 -22.73 21.11
C ASP A 185 -5.49 -21.22 20.81
N HIS A 186 -5.34 -20.77 19.56
CA HIS A 186 -5.29 -19.35 19.21
C HIS A 186 -6.52 -18.55 19.68
N ILE A 187 -6.27 -17.30 20.09
CA ILE A 187 -7.25 -16.37 20.68
C ILE A 187 -8.36 -15.95 19.73
N SER A 188 -8.10 -15.97 18.42
CA SER A 188 -9.09 -15.56 17.43
C SER A 188 -10.15 -16.62 17.19
N PHE A 189 -9.94 -17.87 17.64
CA PHE A 189 -10.91 -18.94 17.41
C PHE A 189 -12.07 -18.86 18.40
N TYR A 190 -13.28 -18.83 17.85
CA TYR A 190 -14.53 -18.87 18.60
C TYR A 190 -14.56 -20.05 19.56
N GLU A 191 -14.13 -21.23 19.09
CA GLU A 191 -14.11 -22.46 19.89
C GLU A 191 -13.21 -22.32 21.13
N ASN A 192 -12.20 -21.45 21.09
CA ASN A 192 -11.26 -21.23 22.20
C ASN A 192 -11.66 -20.09 23.14
N LEU A 193 -12.79 -19.39 22.90
CA LEU A 193 -13.19 -18.23 23.71
C LEU A 193 -13.39 -18.60 25.19
N HIS A 194 -13.96 -19.78 25.45
CA HIS A 194 -14.21 -20.27 26.80
C HIS A 194 -12.91 -20.40 27.64
N LEU A 195 -11.78 -20.74 27.01
CA LEU A 195 -10.47 -20.80 27.65
C LEU A 195 -9.98 -19.43 28.16
N ARG A 196 -10.53 -18.35 27.60
CA ARG A 196 -10.10 -16.96 27.84
C ARG A 196 -11.17 -16.08 28.49
N GLN A 197 -12.22 -16.67 29.04
CA GLN A 197 -13.33 -15.93 29.66
C GLN A 197 -12.87 -14.90 30.71
N HIS A 198 -11.84 -15.22 31.48
CA HIS A 198 -11.28 -14.37 32.53
C HIS A 198 -10.52 -13.14 31.99
N LEU A 199 -10.14 -13.17 30.70
CA LEU A 199 -9.47 -12.08 29.99
C LEU A 199 -10.47 -11.15 29.31
N ILE A 200 -11.75 -11.52 29.21
CA ILE A 200 -12.78 -10.66 28.60
C ILE A 200 -12.97 -9.42 29.48
N SER A 201 -12.96 -8.25 28.85
CA SER A 201 -13.16 -6.97 29.52
C SER A 201 -14.64 -6.78 29.85
N SER A 202 -14.94 -6.14 30.98
CA SER A 202 -16.31 -5.69 31.29
C SER A 202 -16.86 -4.67 30.28
N LYS A 203 -15.99 -4.08 29.44
CA LYS A 203 -16.37 -3.21 28.31
C LYS A 203 -16.73 -3.98 27.04
N SER A 204 -16.61 -5.30 27.03
CA SER A 204 -17.01 -6.12 25.88
C SER A 204 -18.53 -6.17 25.77
N LYS A 205 -19.06 -6.10 24.54
CA LYS A 205 -20.52 -6.22 24.28
C LYS A 205 -21.02 -7.66 24.45
N VAL A 206 -20.11 -8.61 24.26
CA VAL A 206 -20.38 -10.05 24.37
C VAL A 206 -19.37 -10.71 25.31
N ASN A 207 -19.74 -11.87 25.85
CA ASN A 207 -18.88 -12.69 26.71
C ASN A 207 -18.81 -14.13 26.16
N ALA A 208 -18.15 -15.04 26.88
CA ALA A 208 -17.94 -16.41 26.44
C ALA A 208 -19.24 -17.22 26.19
N THR A 209 -20.36 -16.85 26.81
CA THR A 209 -21.65 -17.55 26.63
C THR A 209 -22.61 -16.83 25.67
N THR A 210 -22.36 -15.56 25.35
CA THR A 210 -23.25 -14.76 24.48
C THR A 210 -22.64 -14.41 23.13
N ALA A 211 -21.34 -14.60 22.95
CA ALA A 211 -20.69 -14.38 21.67
C ALA A 211 -21.10 -15.43 20.63
N ASN A 212 -21.14 -15.00 19.38
CA ASN A 212 -21.32 -15.83 18.20
C ASN A 212 -20.08 -15.75 17.30
N LEU A 213 -20.01 -16.62 16.29
CA LEU A 213 -19.04 -16.49 15.22
C LEU A 213 -19.12 -15.08 14.60
N TYR A 214 -17.95 -14.52 14.29
CA TYR A 214 -17.76 -13.18 13.73
C TYR A 214 -18.04 -12.00 14.67
N ASP A 215 -18.48 -12.25 15.91
CA ASP A 215 -18.57 -11.18 16.90
C ASP A 215 -17.19 -10.62 17.26
N THR A 216 -17.15 -9.33 17.60
CA THR A 216 -15.95 -8.70 18.18
C THR A 216 -16.00 -8.78 19.70
N VAL A 217 -15.04 -9.48 20.29
CA VAL A 217 -14.82 -9.51 21.74
C VAL A 217 -13.76 -8.47 22.11
N ARG A 218 -14.00 -7.75 23.21
CA ARG A 218 -12.97 -6.88 23.80
C ARG A 218 -12.31 -7.58 24.99
N PHE A 219 -11.06 -7.98 24.82
CA PHE A 219 -10.23 -8.47 25.91
C PHE A 219 -9.59 -7.32 26.69
N LYS A 220 -9.15 -7.60 27.91
CA LYS A 220 -8.38 -6.67 28.76
C LYS A 220 -7.07 -6.28 28.09
N THR A 221 -6.56 -5.09 28.41
CA THR A 221 -5.22 -4.66 28.00
C THR A 221 -4.18 -5.70 28.49
N PRO A 222 -3.20 -6.10 27.66
CA PRO A 222 -2.80 -5.51 26.39
C PRO A 222 -3.42 -6.13 25.12
N ILE A 223 -4.42 -7.02 25.24
CA ILE A 223 -4.95 -7.81 24.11
C ILE A 223 -5.93 -7.02 23.24
N GLY A 224 -6.81 -6.20 23.81
CA GLY A 224 -7.74 -5.34 23.07
C GLY A 224 -8.85 -6.08 22.31
N GLU A 225 -9.29 -5.51 21.18
CA GLU A 225 -10.40 -6.06 20.38
C GLU A 225 -9.94 -7.18 19.44
N GLN A 226 -10.78 -8.21 19.32
CA GLN A 226 -10.56 -9.39 18.48
C GLN A 226 -11.87 -9.84 17.86
N VAL A 227 -11.89 -10.04 16.54
CA VAL A 227 -13.00 -10.71 15.84
C VAL A 227 -12.85 -12.21 16.05
N LEU A 228 -13.95 -12.90 16.34
CA LEU A 228 -13.95 -14.36 16.47
C LEU A 228 -14.16 -15.03 15.13
N TRP A 229 -13.30 -15.99 14.81
CA TRP A 229 -13.33 -16.78 13.59
C TRP A 229 -13.59 -18.25 13.93
N PRO A 230 -14.14 -19.06 13.00
CA PRO A 230 -14.02 -20.50 13.13
C PRO A 230 -12.55 -20.88 13.21
N THR A 231 -12.23 -22.01 13.81
CA THR A 231 -10.86 -22.54 13.80
C THR A 231 -10.38 -22.73 12.35
N HIS A 232 -9.25 -22.11 12.00
CA HIS A 232 -8.70 -22.11 10.63
C HIS A 232 -7.18 -21.99 10.65
N CYS A 233 -6.54 -22.36 9.55
CA CYS A 233 -5.10 -22.21 9.29
C CYS A 233 -4.22 -22.70 10.45
N ILE A 234 -4.61 -23.83 11.08
CA ILE A 234 -3.84 -24.41 12.18
C ILE A 234 -2.47 -24.86 11.66
N GLN A 235 -1.41 -24.55 12.42
CA GLN A 235 -0.04 -24.94 12.10
C GLN A 235 0.07 -26.44 11.74
N ASN A 236 0.77 -26.71 10.64
CA ASN A 236 1.05 -28.04 10.13
C ASN A 236 -0.19 -28.85 9.72
N THR A 237 -1.30 -28.19 9.39
CA THR A 237 -2.49 -28.83 8.80
C THR A 237 -2.62 -28.51 7.33
N SER A 238 -3.42 -29.30 6.60
CA SER A 238 -3.74 -29.04 5.20
C SER A 238 -4.44 -27.69 5.02
N GLY A 239 -5.30 -27.29 5.95
CA GLY A 239 -6.00 -26.00 5.91
C GLY A 239 -5.06 -24.79 5.85
N ALA A 240 -3.89 -24.88 6.49
CA ALA A 240 -2.89 -23.83 6.51
C ALA A 240 -1.92 -23.83 5.31
N GLN A 241 -1.98 -24.83 4.43
CA GLN A 241 -1.15 -24.85 3.22
C GLN A 241 -1.68 -23.84 2.19
N LEU A 242 -0.78 -23.27 1.38
CA LEU A 242 -1.17 -22.53 0.18
C LEU A 242 -2.00 -23.44 -0.73
N HIS A 243 -2.94 -22.86 -1.46
CA HIS A 243 -3.78 -23.57 -2.41
C HIS A 243 -2.91 -24.30 -3.46
N GLU A 244 -3.23 -25.55 -3.74
CA GLU A 244 -2.38 -26.40 -4.61
C GLU A 244 -2.22 -25.85 -6.03
N ALA A 245 -3.24 -25.16 -6.55
CA ALA A 245 -3.19 -24.56 -7.88
C ALA A 245 -2.43 -23.22 -7.92
N LEU A 246 -2.05 -22.64 -6.77
CA LEU A 246 -1.28 -21.41 -6.72
C LEU A 246 0.19 -21.68 -7.06
N ILE A 247 0.71 -20.97 -8.06
CA ILE A 247 2.12 -21.04 -8.43
C ILE A 247 2.94 -20.41 -7.31
N VAL A 248 3.95 -21.13 -6.85
CA VAL A 248 4.98 -20.61 -5.95
C VAL A 248 6.19 -20.18 -6.78
N ALA A 249 6.40 -18.87 -6.89
CA ALA A 249 7.54 -18.32 -7.61
C ALA A 249 8.88 -18.69 -6.94
N HIS A 250 9.91 -18.89 -7.76
CA HIS A 250 11.27 -19.16 -7.31
C HIS A 250 11.83 -17.99 -6.48
N ASN A 251 12.67 -18.26 -5.49
CA ASN A 251 13.26 -17.26 -4.57
C ASN A 251 12.24 -16.35 -3.84
N SER A 252 11.01 -16.84 -3.65
CA SER A 252 9.96 -16.08 -2.98
C SER A 252 10.22 -15.89 -1.48
N VAL A 253 9.64 -14.83 -0.94
CA VAL A 253 9.67 -14.50 0.49
C VAL A 253 8.43 -15.08 1.16
N PHE A 254 8.60 -15.99 2.12
CA PHE A 254 7.50 -16.49 2.93
C PHE A 254 7.41 -15.76 4.28
N ILE A 255 6.19 -15.40 4.66
CA ILE A 255 5.84 -14.76 5.92
C ILE A 255 4.73 -15.58 6.59
N LEU A 256 5.05 -16.20 7.72
CA LEU A 256 4.04 -16.75 8.62
C LEU A 256 3.55 -15.65 9.56
N LYS A 257 2.24 -15.59 9.80
CA LYS A 257 1.61 -14.63 10.72
C LYS A 257 0.59 -15.33 11.62
N GLY A 258 0.32 -14.74 12.79
CA GLY A 258 -0.68 -15.26 13.73
C GLY A 258 -0.21 -16.47 14.55
N ASP A 259 1.10 -16.67 14.71
CA ASP A 259 1.69 -17.82 15.40
C ASP A 259 1.68 -17.71 16.94
N ASN A 260 1.26 -16.57 17.48
CA ASN A 260 1.14 -16.34 18.91
C ASN A 260 -0.27 -16.62 19.40
N SER A 261 -0.45 -17.57 20.32
CA SER A 261 -1.77 -17.97 20.83
C SER A 261 -2.62 -16.84 21.41
N ASN A 262 -2.03 -15.72 21.83
CA ASN A 262 -2.75 -14.61 22.48
C ASN A 262 -2.76 -13.32 21.66
N ILE A 263 -2.17 -13.32 20.47
CA ILE A 263 -2.05 -12.13 19.63
C ILE A 263 -2.25 -12.53 18.17
N ASP A 264 -3.39 -12.13 17.63
CA ASP A 264 -3.70 -12.32 16.22
C ASP A 264 -2.90 -11.36 15.31
N SER A 265 -2.85 -11.62 14.01
CA SER A 265 -2.05 -10.87 13.05
C SER A 265 -2.65 -10.87 11.65
N TYR A 266 -3.45 -9.87 11.33
CA TYR A 266 -3.97 -9.71 9.97
C TYR A 266 -2.90 -9.22 8.98
N SER A 267 -2.08 -8.26 9.41
CA SER A 267 -1.10 -7.65 8.50
C SER A 267 0.13 -8.53 8.32
N ALA A 268 0.64 -8.56 7.09
CA ALA A 268 1.92 -9.18 6.77
C ALA A 268 3.13 -8.48 7.41
N PHE A 269 2.97 -7.28 7.98
CA PHE A 269 4.07 -6.48 8.54
C PHE A 269 4.14 -6.49 10.07
N TRP A 270 2.99 -6.58 10.75
CA TRP A 270 2.89 -6.54 12.21
C TRP A 270 1.70 -7.35 12.70
N SER A 271 1.85 -7.91 13.89
CA SER A 271 0.72 -8.45 14.64
C SER A 271 -0.27 -7.34 15.01
N ASN A 272 -1.49 -7.74 15.38
CA ASN A 272 -2.51 -6.82 15.84
C ASN A 272 -1.97 -5.97 17.01
N GLN A 273 -2.32 -4.68 17.01
CA GLN A 273 -1.80 -3.66 17.93
C GLN A 273 -0.27 -3.51 17.91
N ARG A 274 0.40 -3.95 16.84
CA ARG A 274 1.85 -3.85 16.64
C ARG A 274 2.69 -4.45 17.77
N LYS A 275 2.22 -5.53 18.37
CA LYS A 275 2.95 -6.21 19.45
C LYS A 275 4.23 -6.86 18.97
N SER A 276 4.22 -7.42 17.77
CA SER A 276 5.40 -7.95 17.09
C SER A 276 5.44 -7.51 15.64
N ARG A 277 6.63 -7.55 15.05
CA ARG A 277 6.91 -7.18 13.66
C ARG A 277 7.40 -8.41 12.92
N THR A 278 6.87 -8.64 11.71
CA THR A 278 7.40 -9.67 10.82
C THR A 278 8.71 -9.19 10.18
N ASN A 279 9.37 -10.05 9.41
CA ASN A 279 10.58 -9.66 8.67
C ASN A 279 10.28 -9.14 7.24
N LEU A 280 9.02 -8.97 6.84
CA LEU A 280 8.67 -8.57 5.47
C LEU A 280 9.28 -7.21 5.09
N ASP A 281 9.09 -6.18 5.92
CA ASP A 281 9.66 -4.84 5.65
C ASP A 281 11.18 -4.88 5.48
N LYS A 282 11.86 -5.67 6.32
CA LYS A 282 13.31 -5.82 6.24
C LYS A 282 13.71 -6.45 4.90
N LYS A 283 13.05 -7.55 4.50
CA LYS A 283 13.33 -8.26 3.25
C LYS A 283 13.05 -7.44 2.00
N LEU A 284 12.00 -6.60 2.03
CA LEU A 284 11.66 -5.67 0.95
C LEU A 284 12.68 -4.53 0.84
N LYS A 285 13.06 -3.92 1.98
CA LYS A 285 14.07 -2.85 2.02
C LYS A 285 15.47 -3.30 1.59
N GLU A 286 15.89 -4.50 1.98
CA GLU A 286 17.15 -5.11 1.54
C GLU A 286 17.23 -5.25 0.01
N ARG A 287 16.07 -5.34 -0.66
CA ARG A 287 15.94 -5.40 -2.12
C ARG A 287 15.54 -4.07 -2.74
N ASN A 288 15.59 -2.98 -1.98
CA ASN A 288 15.23 -1.63 -2.41
C ASN A 288 13.82 -1.51 -3.01
N ILE A 289 12.89 -2.37 -2.59
CA ILE A 289 11.49 -2.32 -3.04
C ILE A 289 10.86 -0.99 -2.62
N ARG A 290 10.16 -0.36 -3.56
CA ARG A 290 9.43 0.90 -3.36
C ARG A 290 7.94 0.76 -3.66
N ASN A 291 7.58 -0.13 -4.57
CA ASN A 291 6.19 -0.41 -4.94
C ASN A 291 5.77 -1.78 -4.41
N VAL A 292 4.58 -1.88 -3.81
CA VAL A 292 3.97 -3.15 -3.43
C VAL A 292 2.60 -3.27 -4.07
N TYR A 293 2.38 -4.40 -4.73
CA TYR A 293 1.12 -4.82 -5.31
C TYR A 293 0.59 -5.94 -4.44
N ILE A 294 -0.65 -5.82 -3.97
CA ILE A 294 -1.24 -6.73 -2.99
C ILE A 294 -2.44 -7.42 -3.63
N ALA A 295 -2.45 -8.74 -3.55
CA ALA A 295 -3.52 -9.61 -4.02
C ALA A 295 -3.80 -10.70 -2.97
N GLY A 296 -4.94 -11.37 -3.06
CA GLY A 296 -5.29 -12.49 -2.18
C GLY A 296 -6.48 -12.23 -1.26
N LEU A 297 -6.45 -12.81 -0.06
CA LEU A 297 -7.60 -12.96 0.83
C LEU A 297 -7.26 -12.48 2.26
N ALA A 298 -8.19 -11.93 3.04
CA ALA A 298 -9.44 -11.31 2.65
C ALA A 298 -9.25 -9.78 2.46
N LEU A 299 -9.91 -9.18 1.47
CA LEU A 299 -9.81 -7.76 1.09
C LEU A 299 -10.03 -6.82 2.28
N ASP A 300 -11.03 -7.11 3.10
CA ASP A 300 -11.48 -6.35 4.27
C ASP A 300 -10.67 -6.62 5.55
N PHE A 301 -9.79 -7.61 5.57
CA PHE A 301 -8.98 -8.00 6.73
C PHE A 301 -7.48 -7.99 6.41
N CYS A 302 -6.92 -9.15 6.06
CA CYS A 302 -5.47 -9.33 5.89
C CYS A 302 -4.90 -8.47 4.77
N VAL A 303 -5.60 -8.37 3.63
CA VAL A 303 -5.20 -7.50 2.50
C VAL A 303 -5.26 -6.04 2.92
N ALA A 304 -6.38 -5.56 3.45
CA ALA A 304 -6.51 -4.17 3.91
C ALA A 304 -5.50 -3.79 4.99
N SER A 305 -5.28 -4.67 5.98
CA SER A 305 -4.31 -4.44 7.06
C SER A 305 -2.87 -4.46 6.54
N THR A 306 -2.57 -5.28 5.54
CA THR A 306 -1.27 -5.29 4.86
C THR A 306 -1.06 -4.02 4.06
N ALA A 307 -2.06 -3.57 3.30
CA ALA A 307 -2.03 -2.34 2.52
C ALA A 307 -1.91 -1.08 3.39
N SER A 308 -2.66 -1.02 4.49
CA SER A 308 -2.58 0.09 5.44
C SER A 308 -1.17 0.20 6.04
N HIS A 309 -0.61 -0.92 6.53
CA HIS A 309 0.74 -0.92 7.07
C HIS A 309 1.83 -0.68 6.01
N SER A 310 1.64 -1.07 4.74
CA SER A 310 2.60 -0.75 3.68
C SER A 310 2.61 0.75 3.36
N LEU A 311 1.46 1.42 3.38
CA LEU A 311 1.36 2.88 3.21
C LEU A 311 2.13 3.61 4.31
N GLU A 312 1.93 3.22 5.57
CA GLU A 312 2.67 3.78 6.71
C GLU A 312 4.17 3.55 6.63
N LEU A 313 4.56 2.38 6.09
CA LEU A 313 5.97 2.04 5.82
C LEU A 313 6.55 2.75 4.58
N ASN A 314 5.80 3.66 3.98
CA ASN A 314 6.19 4.51 2.85
C ASN A 314 6.31 3.75 1.51
N TYR A 315 5.72 2.55 1.37
CA TYR A 315 5.62 1.90 0.06
C TYR A 315 4.53 2.58 -0.77
N ARG A 316 4.75 2.74 -2.08
CA ARG A 316 3.62 2.96 -3.00
C ARG A 316 2.83 1.66 -3.06
N THR A 317 1.56 1.75 -2.71
CA THR A 317 0.73 0.57 -2.44
C THR A 317 -0.39 0.50 -3.44
N PHE A 318 -0.52 -0.67 -4.07
CA PHE A 318 -1.56 -1.00 -5.01
C PHE A 318 -2.30 -2.24 -4.51
N ILE A 319 -3.64 -2.19 -4.52
CA ILE A 319 -4.47 -3.38 -4.40
C ILE A 319 -4.92 -3.78 -5.80
N ILE A 320 -4.71 -5.05 -6.15
CA ILE A 320 -5.17 -5.62 -7.41
C ILE A 320 -6.59 -6.17 -7.16
N GLU A 321 -7.59 -5.37 -7.52
CA GLU A 321 -8.98 -5.53 -7.11
C GLU A 321 -9.60 -6.86 -7.52
N ASP A 322 -9.47 -7.20 -8.79
CA ASP A 322 -9.98 -8.43 -9.38
C ASP A 322 -9.24 -9.68 -8.86
N ALA A 323 -8.02 -9.51 -8.32
CA ALA A 323 -7.23 -10.54 -7.65
C ALA A 323 -7.45 -10.59 -6.12
N CYS A 324 -8.50 -9.95 -5.59
CA CYS A 324 -8.88 -9.99 -4.18
C CYS A 324 -10.33 -10.47 -3.99
N ARG A 325 -10.59 -11.13 -2.85
CA ARG A 325 -11.96 -11.39 -2.35
C ARG A 325 -12.03 -11.10 -0.86
N GLY A 326 -13.21 -10.82 -0.33
CA GLY A 326 -13.39 -10.49 1.09
C GLY A 326 -14.55 -11.21 1.75
N VAL A 327 -14.61 -11.03 3.07
CA VAL A 327 -15.54 -11.72 3.98
C VAL A 327 -16.90 -11.04 3.99
N ASP A 328 -16.94 -9.70 4.10
CA ASP A 328 -18.16 -8.92 4.22
C ASP A 328 -18.17 -7.73 3.26
N GLU A 329 -19.23 -7.61 2.45
CA GLU A 329 -19.33 -6.57 1.42
C GLU A 329 -19.40 -5.15 1.99
N SER A 330 -20.05 -4.97 3.13
CA SER A 330 -20.16 -3.67 3.79
C SER A 330 -18.82 -3.24 4.38
N VAL A 331 -18.07 -4.16 4.98
CA VAL A 331 -16.74 -3.90 5.53
C VAL A 331 -15.74 -3.65 4.41
N MET A 332 -15.79 -4.43 3.31
CA MET A 332 -14.97 -4.18 2.12
C MET A 332 -15.15 -2.76 1.60
N LYS A 333 -16.40 -2.29 1.41
CA LYS A 333 -16.68 -0.92 0.94
C LYS A 333 -16.04 0.13 1.85
N ILE A 334 -16.16 -0.03 3.17
CA ILE A 334 -15.55 0.88 4.14
C ILE A 334 -14.02 0.87 4.01
N LYS A 335 -13.41 -0.33 3.97
CA LYS A 335 -11.95 -0.48 3.90
C LYS A 335 -11.37 0.06 2.59
N VAL A 336 -12.05 -0.16 1.48
CA VAL A 336 -11.68 0.38 0.16
C VAL A 336 -11.64 1.91 0.21
N GLU A 337 -12.68 2.55 0.74
CA GLU A 337 -12.73 4.02 0.83
C GLU A 337 -11.67 4.59 1.79
N GLU A 338 -11.44 3.93 2.93
CA GLU A 338 -10.36 4.29 3.87
C GLU A 338 -8.99 4.22 3.18
N LEU A 339 -8.68 3.11 2.51
CA LEU A 339 -7.40 2.90 1.84
C LEU A 339 -7.19 3.86 0.67
N LYS A 340 -8.21 4.12 -0.15
CA LYS A 340 -8.15 5.12 -1.23
C LYS A 340 -7.87 6.51 -0.67
N LYS A 341 -8.54 6.90 0.41
CA LYS A 341 -8.29 8.17 1.10
C LYS A 341 -6.88 8.28 1.65
N ASP A 342 -6.31 7.17 2.12
CA ASP A 342 -4.95 7.11 2.64
C ASP A 342 -3.87 7.07 1.54
N GLY A 343 -4.27 6.82 0.29
CA GLY A 343 -3.41 6.90 -0.89
C GLY A 343 -3.03 5.54 -1.47
N CYS A 344 -3.73 4.47 -1.09
CA CYS A 344 -3.67 3.20 -1.82
C CYS A 344 -4.31 3.38 -3.19
N GLU A 345 -3.62 2.91 -4.23
CA GLU A 345 -4.17 2.82 -5.57
C GLU A 345 -4.90 1.47 -5.71
N PHE A 346 -6.01 1.47 -6.42
CA PHE A 346 -6.83 0.29 -6.69
C PHE A 346 -6.80 0.08 -8.20
N VAL A 347 -6.33 -1.09 -8.64
CA VAL A 347 -6.03 -1.39 -10.05
C VAL A 347 -6.57 -2.76 -10.43
N GLN A 348 -6.85 -2.95 -11.71
CA GLN A 348 -7.18 -4.25 -12.30
C GLN A 348 -5.90 -4.96 -12.73
N ALA A 349 -5.92 -6.30 -12.77
CA ALA A 349 -4.75 -7.10 -13.09
C ALA A 349 -4.15 -6.80 -14.48
N ASP A 350 -4.99 -6.47 -15.46
CA ASP A 350 -4.58 -6.11 -16.83
C ASP A 350 -3.72 -4.84 -16.92
N MET A 351 -3.86 -3.93 -15.95
CA MET A 351 -3.04 -2.72 -15.87
C MET A 351 -1.69 -2.96 -15.20
N VAL A 352 -1.54 -4.03 -14.40
CA VAL A 352 -0.37 -4.22 -13.51
C VAL A 352 0.93 -4.33 -14.28
N GLU A 353 0.97 -5.08 -15.40
CA GLU A 353 2.18 -5.21 -16.21
C GLU A 353 2.67 -3.84 -16.69
N SER A 354 1.74 -3.03 -17.19
CA SER A 354 2.00 -1.70 -17.70
C SER A 354 2.57 -0.80 -16.60
N LEU A 355 1.99 -0.84 -15.39
CA LEU A 355 2.43 -0.06 -14.24
C LEU A 355 3.83 -0.48 -13.75
N VAL A 356 4.11 -1.78 -13.66
CA VAL A 356 5.40 -2.33 -13.24
C VAL A 356 6.49 -1.99 -14.25
N ARG A 357 6.20 -2.11 -15.54
CA ARG A 357 7.11 -1.74 -16.64
C ARG A 357 7.15 -0.23 -16.93
N GLY A 358 6.39 0.59 -16.19
CA GLY A 358 6.29 2.03 -16.35
C GLY A 358 5.70 2.51 -17.69
N PHE A 359 4.96 1.65 -18.40
CA PHE A 359 4.12 2.05 -19.53
C PHE A 359 2.74 2.40 -18.98
N MET A 360 2.36 3.68 -18.92
CA MET A 360 0.94 4.01 -18.70
C MET A 360 0.17 3.71 -19.99
N PRO A 361 -0.98 3.01 -19.94
CA PRO A 361 -1.85 2.85 -21.11
C PRO A 361 -2.18 4.23 -21.68
N ASN A 362 -2.06 4.37 -23.00
CA ASN A 362 -2.49 5.58 -23.68
C ASN A 362 -4.03 5.58 -23.69
N ASP A 363 -4.65 6.38 -22.82
CA ASP A 363 -6.04 6.80 -22.96
C ASP A 363 -6.22 7.81 -24.10
#